data_AF-A0A9N9HR39-F1
#
_entry.id   AF-A0A9N9HR39-F1
#
_cell.length_a   1.000
_cell.length_b   1.000
_cell.length_c   1.000
_cell.angle_alpha   90.00
_cell.angle_beta   90.00
_cell.angle_gamma   90.00
#
_symmetry.space_group_name_H-M   'P 1'
#
loop_
_entity.id
_entity.type
_entity.pdbx_description
1 polymer ?
#
loop_
_entity_poly.entity_id
_entity_poly.type
_entity_poly.pdbx_seq_one_letter_code
_entity_poly.pdbx_strand_id
1 'polypeptide(L)'
;TGSKKAGYSFLINASFSKINNPEALVFINKMKDKYNHKLDRLMIEFEESKKFTNEILEDIKFMTGLCKNVLGDDYQKFLGDFYLCSDSFVEDDFQQGYDKLTENYSNAQNYL
;
A
#
# COMPACT_ATOMS: atom_id res chain seq x y z
N THR A 1 17.21 29.18 0.54
CA THR A 1 16.76 29.34 -0.86
C THR A 1 15.79 28.22 -1.18
N GLY A 2 14.48 28.51 -1.18
CA GLY A 2 13.44 27.49 -1.36
C GLY A 2 13.33 27.06 -2.83
N SER A 3 13.50 25.76 -3.09
CA SER A 3 13.30 25.18 -4.42
C SER A 3 11.80 25.22 -4.75
N LYS A 4 11.39 26.15 -5.63
CA LYS A 4 10.03 26.15 -6.19
C LYS A 4 9.87 24.89 -7.03
N LYS A 5 9.03 23.95 -6.60
CA LYS A 5 8.60 22.81 -7.44
C LYS A 5 8.04 23.38 -8.74
N ALA A 6 8.76 23.18 -9.84
CA ALA A 6 8.27 23.56 -11.17
C ALA A 6 6.98 22.78 -11.44
N GLY A 7 5.86 23.49 -11.55
CA GLY A 7 4.54 22.89 -11.73
C GLY A 7 4.49 22.01 -12.98
N TYR A 8 4.06 20.76 -12.80
CA TYR A 8 3.83 19.79 -13.85
C TYR A 8 2.95 20.38 -14.97
N SER A 9 3.34 20.14 -16.22
CA SER A 9 2.77 20.82 -17.38
C SER A 9 1.85 19.94 -18.23
N PHE A 10 1.68 18.67 -17.90
CA PHE A 10 0.68 17.83 -18.56
C PHE A 10 -0.71 18.14 -18.02
N LEU A 11 -1.66 18.41 -18.92
CA LEU A 11 -3.04 18.72 -18.56
C LEU A 11 -3.97 18.20 -19.64
N ILE A 12 -4.91 17.34 -19.27
CA ILE A 12 -6.07 17.02 -20.10
C ILE A 12 -7.30 17.54 -19.37
N ASN A 13 -8.08 18.40 -20.03
CA ASN A 13 -9.36 18.86 -19.54
C ASN A 13 -10.47 18.15 -20.32
N ALA A 14 -11.29 17.39 -19.62
CA ALA A 14 -12.48 16.76 -20.18
C ALA A 14 -13.74 17.41 -19.61
N SER A 15 -14.79 17.52 -20.42
CA SER A 15 -16.11 17.95 -19.96
C SER A 15 -17.19 17.00 -20.48
N PHE A 16 -18.28 16.94 -19.74
CA PHE A 16 -19.50 16.25 -20.13
C PHE A 16 -20.64 17.26 -20.02
N SER A 17 -21.15 17.72 -21.16
CA SER A 17 -22.29 18.62 -21.14
C SER A 17 -23.57 17.84 -20.89
N LYS A 18 -24.37 18.28 -19.92
CA LYS A 18 -25.71 17.71 -19.66
C LYS A 18 -26.77 18.25 -20.62
N ILE A 19 -26.46 19.33 -21.33
CA ILE A 19 -27.35 20.02 -22.28
C ILE A 19 -26.69 19.95 -23.66
N ASN A 20 -27.45 19.65 -24.71
CA ASN A 20 -26.95 19.53 -26.10
C ASN A 20 -25.88 18.46 -26.31
N ASN A 21 -26.00 17.33 -25.60
CA ASN A 21 -25.15 16.16 -25.76
C ASN A 21 -26.01 14.90 -25.95
N PRO A 22 -26.76 14.81 -27.07
CA PRO A 22 -27.71 13.70 -27.30
C PRO A 22 -27.01 12.34 -27.39
N GLU A 23 -25.73 12.32 -27.75
CA GLU A 23 -24.92 11.11 -27.89
C GLU A 23 -24.17 10.74 -26.59
N ALA A 24 -24.40 11.49 -25.50
CA ALA A 24 -23.77 11.28 -24.19
C ALA A 24 -22.23 11.13 -24.25
N LEU A 25 -21.58 11.97 -25.06
CA LEU A 25 -20.13 11.93 -25.27
C LEU A 25 -19.39 12.78 -24.23
N VAL A 26 -18.14 12.38 -23.96
CA VAL A 26 -17.17 13.17 -23.18
C VAL A 26 -16.26 13.92 -24.15
N PHE A 27 -16.10 15.22 -23.94
CA PHE A 27 -15.32 16.10 -24.81
C PHE A 27 -13.98 16.46 -24.17
N ILE A 28 -12.89 16.30 -24.89
CA ILE A 28 -11.57 16.81 -24.48
C ILE A 28 -11.42 18.24 -24.97
N ASN A 29 -11.46 19.21 -24.06
CA ASN A 29 -11.45 20.64 -24.40
C ASN A 29 -10.03 21.23 -24.46
N LYS A 30 -9.10 20.68 -23.69
CA LYS A 30 -7.73 21.19 -23.61
C LYS A 30 -6.77 20.06 -23.37
N MET A 31 -5.70 20.00 -24.17
CA MET A 31 -4.57 19.10 -23.97
C MET A 31 -3.28 19.91 -23.97
N LYS A 32 -2.48 19.77 -22.92
CA LYS A 32 -1.11 20.27 -22.86
C LYS A 32 -0.20 19.06 -22.78
N ASP A 33 0.46 18.76 -23.89
CA ASP A 33 1.25 17.53 -24.10
C ASP A 33 2.76 17.76 -23.98
N LYS A 34 3.16 18.86 -23.33
CA LYS A 34 4.58 19.17 -23.11
C LYS A 34 4.98 18.74 -21.72
N TYR A 35 5.94 17.84 -21.65
CA TYR A 35 6.56 17.37 -20.42
C TYR A 35 7.91 18.04 -20.21
N ASN A 36 8.28 18.28 -18.96
CA ASN A 36 9.60 18.77 -18.57
C ASN A 36 10.57 17.63 -18.19
N HIS A 37 10.17 16.38 -18.44
CA HIS A 37 10.91 15.16 -18.15
C HIS A 37 10.68 14.13 -19.26
N LYS A 38 11.57 13.14 -19.34
CA LYS A 38 11.41 12.01 -20.26
C LYS A 38 10.27 11.12 -19.76
N LEU A 39 9.38 10.75 -20.66
CA LEU A 39 8.37 9.73 -20.39
C LEU A 39 9.04 8.36 -20.44
N ASP A 40 8.91 7.61 -19.34
CA ASP A 40 9.44 6.26 -19.22
C ASP A 40 8.34 5.30 -18.79
N ARG A 41 7.90 4.46 -19.72
CA ARG A 41 6.85 3.47 -19.49
C ARG A 41 7.31 2.39 -18.52
N LEU A 42 8.59 2.01 -18.55
CA LEU A 42 9.13 0.97 -17.68
C LEU A 42 9.10 1.40 -16.22
N MET A 43 9.23 2.70 -15.95
CA MET A 43 9.10 3.23 -14.59
C MET A 43 7.68 3.10 -14.04
N ILE A 44 6.65 3.31 -14.87
CA ILE A 44 5.24 3.14 -14.49
C ILE A 44 4.94 1.66 -14.24
N GLU A 45 5.34 0.78 -15.16
CA GLU A 45 5.14 -0.66 -15.03
C GLU A 45 5.86 -1.21 -13.79
N PHE A 46 7.06 -0.71 -13.50
CA PHE A 46 7.78 -1.03 -12.27
C PHE A 46 7.02 -0.56 -11.03
N GLU A 47 6.60 0.70 -10.96
CA GLU A 47 5.82 1.23 -9.83
C GLU A 47 4.52 0.46 -9.62
N GLU A 48 3.78 0.14 -10.69
CA GLU A 48 2.56 -0.65 -10.62
C GLU A 48 2.82 -2.08 -10.16
N SER A 49 3.89 -2.73 -10.65
CA SER A 49 4.28 -4.07 -10.20
C SER A 49 4.74 -4.11 -8.74
N LYS A 50 5.18 -2.97 -8.20
CA LYS A 50 5.64 -2.82 -6.81
C LYS A 50 4.57 -2.26 -5.89
N LYS A 51 3.37 -1.94 -6.38
CA LYS A 51 2.25 -1.56 -5.51
C LYS A 51 1.93 -2.73 -4.60
N PHE A 52 1.90 -2.47 -3.30
CA PHE A 52 1.35 -3.41 -2.35
C PHE A 52 -0.09 -3.74 -2.75
N THR A 53 -0.42 -5.03 -2.73
CA THR A 53 -1.80 -5.47 -2.92
C THR A 53 -2.66 -4.94 -1.78
N ASN A 54 -3.97 -4.84 -2.00
CA ASN A 54 -4.89 -4.46 -0.92
C ASN A 54 -4.77 -5.42 0.27
N GLU A 55 -4.54 -6.71 0.02
CA GLU A 55 -4.27 -7.73 1.04
C GLU A 55 -3.04 -7.37 1.89
N ILE A 56 -1.90 -7.07 1.25
CA ILE A 56 -0.68 -6.65 1.95
C ILE A 56 -0.92 -5.34 2.74
N LEU A 57 -1.69 -4.40 2.18
CA LEU A 57 -2.03 -3.16 2.88
C LEU A 57 -2.93 -3.40 4.10
N GLU A 58 -3.87 -4.34 4.02
CA GLU A 58 -4.70 -4.73 5.15
C GLU A 58 -3.88 -5.46 6.21
N ASP A 59 -2.98 -6.37 5.84
CA ASP A 59 -2.05 -7.03 6.76
C ASP A 59 -1.14 -6.01 7.47
N ILE A 60 -0.61 -5.02 6.74
CA ILE A 60 0.20 -3.94 7.33
C ILE A 60 -0.63 -3.13 8.32
N LYS A 61 -1.86 -2.72 7.97
CA LYS A 61 -2.74 -1.97 8.91
C LYS A 61 -3.08 -2.80 10.13
N PHE A 62 -3.35 -4.08 9.93
CA PHE A 62 -3.70 -5.04 10.96
C PHE A 62 -2.54 -5.22 11.95
N MET A 63 -1.33 -5.50 11.44
CA MET A 63 -0.13 -5.66 12.25
C MET A 63 0.28 -4.36 12.97
N THR A 64 0.19 -3.22 12.29
CA THR A 64 0.69 -1.95 12.85
C THR A 64 -0.31 -1.22 13.75
N GLY A 65 -1.62 -1.44 13.56
CA GLY A 65 -2.68 -0.73 14.27
C GLY A 65 -3.39 -1.58 15.32
N LEU A 66 -3.88 -2.76 14.94
CA LEU A 66 -4.72 -3.58 15.82
C LEU A 66 -3.88 -4.35 16.84
N CYS A 67 -2.84 -5.06 16.39
CA CYS A 67 -1.95 -5.80 17.29
C CYS A 67 -1.25 -4.86 18.28
N LYS A 68 -0.83 -3.66 17.84
CA LYS A 68 -0.22 -2.67 18.73
C LYS A 68 -1.13 -2.22 19.87
N ASN A 69 -2.42 -2.03 19.59
CA ASN A 69 -3.38 -1.60 20.62
C ASN A 69 -3.68 -2.71 21.64
N VAL A 70 -3.65 -3.97 21.21
CA VAL A 70 -3.92 -5.13 22.06
C VAL A 70 -2.70 -5.53 22.90
N LEU A 71 -1.51 -5.43 22.33
CA LEU A 71 -0.26 -5.86 22.95
C LEU A 71 0.40 -4.77 23.80
N GLY A 72 0.12 -3.50 23.54
CA GLY A 72 0.66 -2.38 24.32
C GLY A 72 2.19 -2.41 24.39
N ASP A 73 2.72 -2.55 25.61
CA ASP A 73 4.17 -2.57 25.87
C ASP A 73 4.86 -3.83 25.31
N ASP A 74 4.13 -4.94 25.15
CA ASP A 74 4.67 -6.20 24.63
C ASP A 74 4.79 -6.21 23.09
N TYR A 75 4.23 -5.20 22.40
CA TYR A 75 4.17 -5.16 20.94
C TYR A 75 5.54 -5.27 20.25
N GLN A 76 6.57 -4.61 20.80
CA GLN A 76 7.91 -4.66 20.21
C GLN A 76 8.54 -6.04 20.32
N LYS A 77 8.30 -6.73 21.44
CA LYS A 77 8.78 -8.08 21.66
C LYS A 77 8.02 -9.08 20.77
N PHE A 78 6.70 -8.92 20.69
CA PHE A 78 5.86 -9.69 19.76
C PHE A 78 6.33 -9.56 18.31
N LEU A 79 6.61 -8.36 17.81
CA LEU A 79 7.10 -8.18 16.45
C LEU A 79 8.40 -8.96 16.20
N GLY A 80 9.33 -8.93 17.15
CA GLY A 80 10.58 -9.71 17.06
C GLY A 80 10.31 -11.20 16.95
N ASP A 81 9.47 -11.74 17.84
CA ASP A 81 9.11 -13.15 17.86
C ASP A 81 8.31 -13.56 16.61
N PHE A 82 7.44 -12.69 16.11
CA PHE A 82 6.62 -12.88 14.92
C PHE A 82 7.48 -13.00 13.66
N TYR A 83 8.43 -12.09 13.46
CA TYR A 83 9.33 -12.16 12.30
C TYR A 83 10.27 -13.36 12.38
N LEU A 84 10.78 -13.71 13.56
CA LEU A 84 11.58 -14.92 13.76
C LEU A 84 10.81 -16.20 13.39
N CYS A 85 9.51 -16.26 13.71
CA CYS A 85 8.65 -17.37 13.30
C CYS A 85 8.37 -17.35 11.79
N SER A 86 8.02 -16.19 11.24
CA SER A 86 7.58 -16.03 9.85
C SER A 86 8.70 -16.27 8.83
N ASP A 87 9.96 -16.04 9.22
CA ASP A 87 11.13 -16.28 8.37
C ASP A 87 11.56 -17.76 8.32
N SER A 88 10.87 -18.66 9.05
CA SER A 88 11.18 -20.09 9.01
C SER A 88 10.66 -20.76 7.74
N PHE A 89 11.57 -21.41 7.01
CA PHE A 89 11.23 -22.24 5.84
C PHE A 89 10.98 -23.72 6.20
N VAL A 90 11.15 -24.09 7.46
CA VAL A 90 10.95 -25.46 7.97
C VAL A 90 9.63 -25.51 8.72
N GLU A 91 8.73 -26.41 8.31
CA GLU A 91 7.36 -26.51 8.82
C GLU A 91 7.31 -26.78 10.33
N ASP A 92 8.14 -27.70 10.83
CA ASP A 92 8.21 -28.01 12.26
C ASP A 92 8.67 -26.80 13.11
N ASP A 93 9.67 -26.07 12.61
CA ASP A 93 10.20 -24.87 13.28
C ASP A 93 9.17 -23.74 13.25
N PHE A 94 8.43 -23.59 12.15
CA PHE A 94 7.31 -22.66 12.05
C PHE A 94 6.22 -23.00 13.05
N GLN A 95 5.77 -24.27 13.10
CA GLN A 95 4.71 -24.69 14.01
C GLN A 95 5.11 -24.47 15.47
N GLN A 96 6.35 -24.81 15.83
CA GLN A 96 6.85 -24.56 17.19
C GLN A 96 6.93 -23.06 17.52
N GLY A 97 7.34 -22.23 16.56
CA GLY A 97 7.35 -20.77 16.71
C GLY A 97 5.94 -20.20 16.86
N TYR A 98 4.99 -20.72 16.09
CA TYR A 98 3.60 -20.30 16.10
C TYR A 98 2.90 -20.67 17.42
N ASP A 99 3.15 -21.88 17.94
CA ASP A 99 2.63 -22.32 19.24
C ASP A 99 3.14 -21.41 20.37
N LYS A 100 4.44 -21.03 20.33
CA LYS A 100 5.01 -20.08 21.29
C LYS A 100 4.43 -18.69 21.16
N LEU A 101 4.14 -18.23 19.95
CA LEU A 101 3.49 -16.93 19.73
C LEU A 101 2.09 -16.90 20.33
N THR A 102 1.30 -17.95 20.10
CA THR A 102 -0.06 -18.04 20.64
C THR A 102 -0.08 -18.24 22.15
N GLU A 103 0.90 -18.93 22.73
CA GLU A 103 1.04 -19.08 24.19
C GLU A 103 1.46 -17.76 24.86
N ASN A 104 2.52 -17.11 24.35
CA ASN A 104 3.09 -15.90 24.96
C ASN A 104 2.25 -14.65 24.74
N TYR A 105 1.45 -14.63 23.67
CA TYR A 105 0.63 -13.48 23.26
C TYR A 105 -0.82 -13.91 23.08
N SER A 106 -1.39 -14.56 24.09
CA SER A 106 -2.77 -15.08 24.07
C SER A 106 -3.83 -13.98 23.86
N ASN A 107 -3.55 -12.75 24.30
CA ASN A 107 -4.36 -11.57 24.00
C ASN A 107 -4.39 -11.23 22.51
N ALA A 108 -3.34 -11.60 21.77
CA ALA A 108 -3.25 -11.44 20.33
C ALA A 108 -3.63 -12.70 19.53
N GLN A 109 -4.07 -13.79 20.18
CA GLN A 109 -4.36 -15.07 19.53
C GLN A 109 -5.48 -14.99 18.47
N ASN A 110 -6.43 -14.07 18.63
CA ASN A 110 -7.46 -13.84 17.59
C ASN A 110 -6.90 -13.16 16.33
N TYR A 111 -5.61 -12.82 16.33
CA TYR A 111 -4.92 -12.08 15.29
C TYR A 111 -3.65 -12.80 14.78
N LEU A 112 -3.38 -14.01 15.27
CA LEU A 112 -2.37 -14.94 14.77
C LEU A 112 -3.09 -16.04 13.98
#